data_AF-A0A968BY28-F1
#
_entry.id   AF-A0A968BY28-F1
#
_cell.length_a   1.000
_cell.length_b   1.000
_cell.length_c   1.000
_cell.angle_alpha   90.00
_cell.angle_beta   90.00
_cell.angle_gamma   90.00
#
_symmetry.space_group_name_H-M   'P 1'
#
loop_
_entity.id
_entity.type
_entity.pdbx_description
1 polymer ?
#
loop_
_entity_poly.entity_id
_entity_poly.type
_entity_poly.pdbx_seq_one_letter_code
_entity_poly.pdbx_strand_id
1 'polypeptide(L)' 'MFKFRMLVLFVAVALLAGCGLSSLTGSGNVVTQEEAITGFARLDVSHGFQVDISQGETFRVVIRADDNLVEHVQ' A
#
# COMPACT_ATOMS: atom_id res chain seq x y z
N MET A 1 -3.23 3.85 46.67
CA MET A 1 -3.70 2.66 45.92
C MET A 1 -4.67 3.01 44.78
N PHE A 2 -5.74 3.81 45.02
CA PHE A 2 -6.73 4.17 43.98
C PHE A 2 -6.14 4.95 42.78
N LYS A 3 -5.26 5.93 43.04
CA LYS A 3 -4.60 6.76 42.03
C LYS A 3 -3.70 5.97 41.07
N PHE A 4 -3.03 4.94 41.59
CA PHE A 4 -2.16 4.07 40.79
C PHE A 4 -2.96 3.12 39.88
N ARG A 5 -4.08 2.58 40.38
CA ARG A 5 -5.02 1.79 39.55
C ARG A 5 -5.64 2.61 38.42
N MET A 6 -5.94 3.88 38.67
CA MET A 6 -6.49 4.78 37.66
C MET A 6 -5.47 5.10 36.56
N LEU A 7 -4.20 5.31 36.92
CA LEU A 7 -3.11 5.53 35.96
C LEU A 7 -2.88 4.31 35.06
N VAL A 8 -2.85 3.10 35.63
CA VAL A 8 -2.68 1.85 34.88
C VAL A 8 -3.83 1.64 33.88
N LEU A 9 -5.07 1.93 34.30
CA LEU A 9 -6.24 1.82 33.42
C LEU A 9 -6.17 2.81 32.25
N PHE A 10 -5.70 4.04 32.51
CA PHE A 10 -5.57 5.07 31.47
C PHE A 10 -4.51 4.70 30.42
N VAL A 11 -3.36 4.17 30.86
CA VAL A 11 -2.31 3.69 29.95
C VAL A 11 -2.80 2.49 29.13
N ALA A 12 -3.54 1.55 29.74
CA ALA A 12 -4.10 0.41 29.03
C ALA A 12 -5.10 0.82 27.92
N VAL A 13 -5.95 1.82 28.17
CA VAL A 13 -6.88 2.34 27.15
C VAL A 13 -6.13 3.09 26.04
N ALA A 14 -5.09 3.87 26.38
CA ALA A 14 -4.28 4.57 25.38
C ALA A 14 -3.53 3.61 24.44
N LEU A 15 -3.06 2.46 24.95
CA LEU A 15 -2.41 1.42 24.15
C LEU A 15 -3.38 0.73 23.16
N LEU A 16 -4.69 0.76 23.41
CA LEU A 16 -5.71 0.19 22.53
C LEU A 16 -6.18 1.16 21.42
N ALA A 17 -5.85 2.45 21.53
CA ALA A 17 -6.27 3.47 20.56
C ALA A 17 -5.51 3.42 19.22
N GLY A 18 -4.47 2.60 19.09
CA GLY A 18 -3.69 2.43 17.86
C GLY A 18 -4.33 1.54 16.80
N CYS A 19 -5.36 0.77 17.13
CA CYS A 19 -6.09 -0.08 16.18
C CYS A 19 -7.13 0.74 15.39
N GLY A 20 -6.67 1.71 14.60
CA GLY A 20 -7.45 2.30 13.53
C GLY A 20 -7.30 1.46 12.26
N LEU A 21 -8.28 0.61 11.94
CA LEU A 21 -8.36 -0.10 10.65
C LEU A 21 -8.80 0.87 9.55
N SER A 22 -7.99 1.88 9.25
CA SER A 22 -8.17 2.67 8.03
C SER A 22 -7.57 1.88 6.86
N SER A 23 -8.40 1.10 6.16
CA SER A 23 -8.04 0.52 4.87
C SER A 23 -8.39 1.50 3.76
N LEU A 24 -7.44 1.78 2.86
CA LEU A 24 -7.73 2.52 1.64
C LEU A 24 -8.37 1.56 0.63
N THR A 25 -9.68 1.70 0.44
CA THR A 25 -10.44 0.90 -0.53
C THR A 25 -10.34 1.53 -1.91
N GLY A 26 -10.16 0.70 -2.95
CA GLY A 26 -10.18 1.15 -4.33
C GLY A 26 -11.52 1.78 -4.73
N SER A 27 -11.47 2.80 -5.58
CA SER A 27 -12.65 3.52 -6.09
C SER A 27 -13.45 2.70 -7.11
N GLY A 28 -12.85 1.67 -7.72
CA GLY A 28 -13.35 0.94 -8.87
C GLY A 28 -13.06 1.60 -10.23
N ASN A 29 -12.45 2.79 -10.25
CA ASN A 29 -12.11 3.52 -11.47
C ASN A 29 -10.68 3.22 -11.90
N VAL A 30 -10.51 2.18 -12.73
CA VAL A 30 -9.18 1.76 -13.20
C VAL A 30 -8.59 2.78 -14.17
N VAL A 31 -7.39 3.26 -13.85
CA VAL A 31 -6.55 4.11 -14.71
C VAL A 31 -5.31 3.35 -15.19
N THR A 32 -4.62 3.90 -16.19
CA THR A 32 -3.34 3.38 -16.70
C THR A 32 -2.26 4.43 -16.50
N GLN A 33 -1.14 4.04 -15.89
CA GLN A 33 0.04 4.86 -15.67
C GLN A 33 1.24 4.21 -16.36
N GLU A 34 1.96 4.97 -17.17
CA GLU A 34 3.22 4.50 -17.77
C GLU A 34 4.39 5.10 -17.00
N GLU A 35 5.27 4.23 -16.51
CA GLU A 35 6.44 4.62 -15.75
C GLU A 35 7.66 4.72 -16.65
N ALA A 36 8.45 5.78 -16.48
CA ALA A 36 9.67 6.04 -17.25
C ALA A 36 10.90 5.28 -16.68
N ILE A 37 10.74 3.98 -16.39
CA ILE A 37 11.77 3.14 -15.80
C ILE A 37 12.52 2.37 -16.90
N THR A 38 13.85 2.42 -16.88
CA THR A 38 14.71 1.72 -17.84
C THR A 38 15.89 1.03 -17.14
N GLY A 39 16.52 0.05 -17.81
CA GLY A 39 17.76 -0.58 -17.32
C GLY A 39 17.59 -1.51 -16.12
N PHE A 40 16.38 -2.04 -15.87
CA PHE A 40 16.15 -2.99 -14.79
C PHE A 40 16.38 -4.43 -15.24
N ALA A 41 16.82 -5.28 -14.31
CA ALA A 41 17.01 -6.73 -14.54
C ALA A 41 16.26 -7.60 -13.52
N ARG A 42 15.51 -6.97 -12.61
CA ARG A 42 14.74 -7.62 -11.56
C ARG A 42 13.41 -6.90 -11.41
N LEU A 43 12.37 -7.68 -11.13
CA LEU A 43 11.07 -7.21 -10.70
C LEU A 43 10.76 -7.87 -9.35
N ASP A 44 10.30 -7.09 -8.37
CA ASP A 44 9.83 -7.56 -7.07
C ASP A 44 8.39 -7.07 -6.90
N VAL A 45 7.43 -7.98 -6.82
CA VAL A 45 6.00 -7.65 -6.70
C VAL A 45 5.41 -8.42 -5.53
N SER A 46 4.71 -7.70 -4.67
CA SER A 46 3.96 -8.27 -3.55
C SER A 46 2.55 -8.71 -3.97
N HIS A 47 1.64 -8.83 -3.02
CA HIS A 47 0.27 -9.27 -3.26
C HIS A 47 -0.58 -8.17 -3.94
N GLY A 48 -1.72 -8.56 -4.53
CA GLY A 48 -2.73 -7.64 -5.06
C GLY A 48 -2.59 -7.28 -6.54
N PHE A 49 -1.58 -7.82 -7.24
CA PHE A 49 -1.35 -7.56 -8.65
C PHE A 49 -1.41 -8.85 -9.49
N GLN A 50 -1.95 -8.73 -10.69
CA GLN A 50 -1.67 -9.66 -11.79
C GLN A 50 -0.57 -9.03 -12.64
N VAL A 51 0.48 -9.81 -12.93
CA VAL A 51 1.68 -9.30 -13.60
C VAL A 51 1.90 -10.07 -14.89
N ASP A 52 1.90 -9.33 -16.01
CA ASP A 52 2.29 -9.84 -17.32
C ASP A 52 3.72 -9.38 -17.64
N ILE A 53 4.62 -10.33 -17.91
CA ILE A 53 6.03 -10.05 -18.17
C ILE A 53 6.41 -10.61 -19.54
N SER A 54 7.03 -9.77 -20.37
CA SER A 54 7.67 -10.18 -21.61
C SER A 54 9.06 -9.56 -21.71
N GLN A 55 10.01 -10.31 -22.28
CA GLN A 55 11.36 -9.82 -22.53
C GLN A 55 11.46 -9.35 -23.98
N GLY A 56 12.00 -8.15 -24.19
CA GLY A 56 12.15 -7.55 -25.52
C GLY A 56 13.26 -6.51 -25.55
N GLU A 57 13.37 -5.80 -26.67
CA GLU A 57 14.43 -4.79 -26.88
C GLU A 57 14.18 -3.47 -26.16
N THR A 58 12.95 -3.24 -25.69
CA THR A 58 12.53 -2.00 -25.04
C THR A 58 12.13 -2.24 -23.58
N PHE A 59 12.45 -1.27 -22.72
CA PHE A 59 11.94 -1.23 -21.37
C PHE A 59 10.60 -0.51 -21.34
N ARG A 60 9.59 -1.13 -20.74
CA ARG A 60 8.27 -0.53 -20.54
C ARG A 60 7.66 -1.07 -19.25
N VAL A 61 7.17 -0.16 -18.41
CA VAL A 61 6.43 -0.49 -17.19
C VAL A 61 5.09 0.22 -17.26
N VAL A 62 4.00 -0.54 -17.16
CA VAL A 62 2.63 -0.03 -17.22
C VAL A 62 1.87 -0.55 -16.01
N ILE A 63 1.30 0.36 -15.23
CA ILE A 63 0.54 0.05 -14.02
C ILE A 63 -0.93 0.33 -14.31
N ARG A 64 -1.79 -0.63 -13.99
CA ARG A 64 -3.25 -0.48 -14.02
C ARG A 64 -3.81 -0.71 -12.63
N ALA A 65 -4.38 0.34 -12.06
CA ALA A 65 -4.93 0.35 -10.71
C ALA A 65 -6.04 1.39 -10.61
N ASP A 66 -6.81 1.38 -9.52
CA ASP A 66 -7.81 2.42 -9.26
C ASP A 66 -7.14 3.79 -9.10
N ASP A 67 -7.78 4.85 -9.59
CA ASP A 67 -7.28 6.22 -9.56
C ASP A 67 -6.81 6.70 -8.18
N ASN A 68 -7.50 6.31 -7.11
CA ASN A 68 -7.16 6.66 -5.74
C ASN A 68 -6.02 5.81 -5.15
N LEU A 69 -5.64 4.71 -5.82
CA LEU A 69 -4.58 3.80 -5.40
C LEU A 69 -3.31 3.95 -6.23
N VAL A 70 -3.40 4.41 -7.49
CA VAL A 70 -2.26 4.45 -8.41
C VAL A 70 -1.08 5.25 -7.87
N GLU A 71 -1.34 6.35 -7.16
CA GLU A 71 -0.30 7.18 -6.53
C GLU A 71 0.36 6.54 -5.30
N HIS A 72 -0.18 5.42 -4.82
CA HIS A 72 0.32 4.67 -3.66
C HIS A 72 1.13 3.44 -4.08
N VAL A 73 1.23 3.17 -5.38
CA VAL A 73 2.06 2.09 -5.95
C VAL A 73 3.48 2.61 -6.16
N GLN A 74 4.49 1.80 -5.84
CA GLN A 74 5.92 2.12 -5.93
C GLN A 74 6.68 1.09 -6.75
#